data_AF-A0A0Q4MUN7-F1
#
_entry.id   AF-A0A0Q4MUN7-F1
#
_cell.length_a   1.000
_cell.length_b   1.000
_cell.length_c   1.000
_cell.angle_alpha   90.00
_cell.angle_beta   90.00
_cell.angle_gamma   90.00
#
_symmetry.space_group_name_H-M   'P 1'
#
loop_
_entity.id
_entity.type
_entity.pdbx_description
1 polymer ?
#
loop_
_entity_poly.entity_id
_entity_poly.type
_entity_poly.pdbx_seq_one_letter_code
_entity_poly.pdbx_strand_id
1 'polypeptide(L)'
;MARLSVAAACLLCAFTSSARAQTVLKTERCLSGSVIQDRLLEKEYVAGDFHLFYSLQGNDRLHHTGDSNGNGTPDSIENMAIQLQAAQRFYSGALGLRSPLRQKVFANAGQINIYVLRKDRGKGAAFDKVSRERMADGTTLPCALKLIVDTSVNPLRNVTPAHELFHLYQYGYGVFKQRWYLEGMARWLEMPYRDSSKGMAAAAPSLNCPDYANASYDAAIFWHRYAQRYFAPVDVPAGLRQLTYTDGSPVFKQSALPGGAMLAPFFDSLFRASQQISQQQQVANTQWTEKMQRSPQFSQDICDALSAITPQRGAAAR
;
A
#
# COMPACT_ATOMS: atom_id res chain seq x y z
N MET A 1 32.25 -52.41 47.73
CA MET A 1 32.43 -52.51 46.27
C MET A 1 31.48 -51.52 45.62
N ALA A 2 32.04 -50.46 45.03
CA ALA A 2 31.29 -49.46 44.30
C ALA A 2 30.93 -49.96 42.89
N ARG A 3 29.74 -49.61 42.39
CA ARG A 3 29.49 -49.49 40.95
C ARG A 3 28.77 -48.18 40.69
N LEU A 4 29.49 -47.32 39.99
CA LEU A 4 29.03 -46.11 39.31
C LEU A 4 28.37 -46.48 37.97
N SER A 5 27.46 -45.58 37.53
CA SER A 5 27.37 -45.01 36.17
C SER A 5 26.15 -45.27 35.27
N VAL A 6 25.49 -44.14 34.94
CA VAL A 6 25.10 -43.62 33.59
C VAL A 6 23.73 -44.14 33.06
N ALA A 7 22.77 -43.32 32.57
CA ALA A 7 22.86 -42.04 31.87
C ALA A 7 21.61 -41.13 32.03
N ALA A 8 21.86 -39.82 32.11
CA ALA A 8 21.04 -38.75 31.55
C ALA A 8 21.03 -38.86 30.00
N ALA A 9 20.08 -38.35 29.22
CA ALA A 9 19.58 -36.99 29.22
C ALA A 9 18.26 -36.92 28.44
N CYS A 10 17.31 -36.16 28.98
CA CYS A 10 16.08 -35.77 28.32
C CYS A 10 16.10 -34.23 28.20
N LEU A 11 15.48 -33.72 27.14
CA LEU A 11 15.21 -32.30 26.85
C LEU A 11 16.40 -31.41 26.46
N LEU A 12 16.60 -31.23 25.15
CA LEU A 12 17.14 -29.99 24.56
C LEU A 12 16.82 -29.96 23.06
N CYS A 13 15.58 -29.61 22.68
CA CYS A 13 15.26 -29.30 21.28
C CYS A 13 13.98 -28.45 21.13
N ALA A 14 13.89 -27.32 21.84
CA ALA A 14 12.76 -26.38 21.67
C ALA A 14 13.12 -24.89 21.69
N PHE A 15 14.40 -24.51 21.63
CA PHE A 15 14.81 -23.09 21.75
C PHE A 15 15.48 -22.49 20.49
N THR A 16 15.58 -23.20 19.37
CA THR A 16 16.30 -22.71 18.17
C THR A 16 15.43 -22.03 17.12
N SER A 17 14.10 -22.13 17.22
CA SER A 17 13.18 -21.54 16.23
C SER A 17 12.95 -20.03 16.41
N SER A 18 13.08 -19.48 17.62
CA SER A 18 12.81 -18.06 17.89
C SER A 18 13.97 -17.13 17.50
N ALA A 19 15.22 -17.58 17.62
CA ALA A 19 16.40 -16.77 17.29
C ALA A 19 16.57 -16.54 15.77
N ARG A 20 16.13 -17.49 14.94
CA ARG A 20 16.15 -17.37 13.46
C ARG A 20 15.04 -16.47 12.90
N ALA A 21 13.93 -16.27 13.62
CA ALA A 21 12.88 -15.37 13.16
C ALA A 21 13.31 -13.89 13.23
N GLN A 22 14.20 -13.54 14.17
CA GLN A 22 14.68 -12.17 14.33
C GLN A 22 15.69 -11.74 13.24
N THR A 23 16.29 -12.67 12.49
CA THR A 23 17.37 -12.33 11.54
C THR A 23 16.88 -11.80 10.19
N VAL A 24 15.65 -12.13 9.77
CA VAL A 24 15.15 -11.75 8.43
C VAL A 24 14.25 -10.52 8.40
N LEU A 25 13.63 -10.13 9.53
CA LEU A 25 12.81 -8.92 9.63
C LEU A 25 13.64 -7.73 10.11
N LYS A 26 14.20 -7.00 9.14
CA LYS A 26 14.99 -5.80 9.34
C LYS A 26 14.21 -4.54 8.98
N THR A 27 14.62 -3.44 9.59
CA THR A 27 14.17 -2.09 9.25
C THR A 27 14.96 -1.59 8.03
N GLU A 28 14.27 -1.00 7.05
CA GLU A 28 14.90 -0.31 5.93
C GLU A 28 15.77 0.82 6.46
N ARG A 29 17.00 0.91 5.95
CA ARG A 29 17.87 2.05 6.24
C ARG A 29 17.33 3.28 5.53
N CYS A 30 17.55 4.46 6.10
CA CYS A 30 17.36 5.67 5.33
C CYS A 30 18.47 5.78 4.28
N LEU A 31 18.12 5.55 3.01
CA LEU A 31 19.03 5.66 1.89
C LEU A 31 19.12 7.10 1.38
N SER A 32 20.17 7.40 0.62
CA SER A 32 20.18 8.63 -0.19
C SER A 32 19.24 8.46 -1.38
N GLY A 33 18.34 9.42 -1.56
CA GLY A 33 17.43 9.50 -2.70
C GLY A 33 17.92 10.52 -3.73
N SER A 34 17.48 10.35 -4.97
CA SER A 34 17.79 11.25 -6.10
C SER A 34 16.57 11.57 -6.97
N VAL A 35 15.36 11.23 -6.52
CA VAL A 35 14.12 11.40 -7.29
C VAL A 35 13.88 12.87 -7.67
N ILE A 36 14.26 13.79 -6.77
CA ILE A 36 14.10 15.23 -6.96
C ILE A 36 15.44 15.98 -7.02
N GLN A 37 16.55 15.29 -7.27
CA GLN A 37 17.90 15.89 -7.22
C GLN A 37 18.07 17.07 -8.17
N ASP A 38 17.47 17.00 -9.35
CA ASP A 38 17.53 18.05 -10.37
C ASP A 38 16.25 18.91 -10.40
N ARG A 39 15.45 18.86 -9.33
CA ARG A 39 14.13 19.50 -9.23
C ARG A 39 14.14 20.50 -8.07
N LEU A 40 13.48 21.63 -8.25
CA LEU A 40 13.18 22.57 -7.17
C LEU A 40 11.65 22.64 -7.02
N LEU A 41 11.15 22.28 -5.85
CA LEU A 41 9.74 22.33 -5.50
C LEU A 41 9.59 23.34 -4.36
N GLU A 42 9.32 24.59 -4.72
CA GLU A 42 9.42 25.73 -3.80
C GLU A 42 8.25 25.84 -2.80
N LYS A 43 7.24 24.99 -2.93
CA LYS A 43 6.08 24.97 -2.03
C LYS A 43 5.96 23.62 -1.34
N GLU A 44 5.54 23.68 -0.09
CA GLU A 44 5.18 22.53 0.74
C GLU A 44 3.80 22.75 1.34
N TYR A 45 2.97 21.70 1.32
CA TYR A 45 1.72 21.62 2.07
C TYR A 45 1.74 20.40 2.97
N VAL A 46 1.47 20.59 4.27
CA VAL A 46 1.55 19.53 5.29
C VAL A 46 0.17 19.16 5.79
N ALA A 47 -0.13 17.87 5.79
CA ALA A 47 -1.44 17.35 6.16
C ALA A 47 -1.31 16.06 6.99
N GLY A 48 -0.98 16.20 8.28
CA GLY A 48 -0.69 15.06 9.14
C GLY A 48 0.65 14.42 8.76
N ASP A 49 0.64 13.13 8.46
CA ASP A 49 1.83 12.38 8.05
C ASP A 49 2.31 12.70 6.61
N PHE A 50 1.50 13.44 5.84
CA PHE A 50 1.72 13.71 4.42
C PHE A 50 2.33 15.09 4.19
N HIS A 51 3.46 15.11 3.48
CA HIS A 51 4.16 16.33 3.06
C HIS A 51 4.15 16.41 1.53
N LEU A 52 3.38 17.35 0.98
CA LEU A 52 3.21 17.53 -0.46
C LEU A 52 4.14 18.65 -0.95
N PHE A 53 5.12 18.29 -1.76
CA PHE A 53 6.04 19.24 -2.39
C PHE A 53 5.63 19.48 -3.84
N TYR A 54 5.52 20.74 -4.23
CA TYR A 54 5.04 21.14 -5.56
C TYR A 54 5.66 22.45 -6.03
N SER A 55 5.47 22.77 -7.32
CA SER A 55 5.90 24.02 -7.92
C SER A 55 4.74 24.73 -8.63
N LEU A 56 4.76 26.06 -8.58
CA LEU A 56 3.87 26.94 -9.34
C LEU A 56 4.54 27.47 -10.62
N GLN A 57 5.76 27.03 -10.91
CA GLN A 57 6.57 27.52 -12.02
C GLN A 57 7.44 26.42 -12.64
N GLY A 58 8.11 26.75 -13.74
CA GLY A 58 9.01 25.83 -14.44
C GLY A 58 8.33 24.57 -14.98
N ASN A 59 9.12 23.51 -15.16
CA ASN A 59 8.70 22.28 -15.84
C ASN A 59 7.76 21.40 -15.00
N ASP A 60 7.77 21.56 -13.68
CA ASP A 60 6.91 20.83 -12.73
C ASP A 60 5.78 21.70 -12.18
N ARG A 61 5.45 22.78 -12.88
CA ARG A 61 4.30 23.62 -12.56
C ARG A 61 3.02 22.78 -12.54
N LEU A 62 2.22 22.94 -11.49
CA LEU A 62 0.87 22.37 -11.40
C LEU A 62 0.00 22.80 -12.59
N HIS A 63 -0.76 21.86 -13.14
CA HIS A 63 -1.74 22.19 -14.19
C HIS A 63 -2.98 22.89 -13.63
N HIS A 64 -3.34 22.57 -12.38
CA HIS A 64 -4.52 23.08 -11.70
C HIS A 64 -4.09 24.01 -10.57
N THR A 65 -3.96 25.31 -10.84
CA THR A 65 -3.48 26.30 -9.86
C THR A 65 -4.59 27.13 -9.22
N GLY A 66 -5.86 26.77 -9.45
CA GLY A 66 -7.00 27.46 -8.84
C GLY A 66 -6.95 27.36 -7.32
N ASP A 67 -7.29 28.45 -6.65
CA ASP A 67 -7.40 28.58 -5.19
C ASP A 67 -8.73 29.28 -4.91
N SER A 68 -9.79 28.49 -4.85
CA SER A 68 -11.16 28.98 -4.74
C SER A 68 -11.48 29.59 -3.37
N ASN A 69 -10.75 29.20 -2.32
CA ASN A 69 -10.95 29.67 -0.95
C ASN A 69 -9.97 30.80 -0.57
N GLY A 70 -8.99 31.11 -1.41
CA GLY A 70 -8.04 32.21 -1.25
C GLY A 70 -7.01 31.99 -0.14
N ASN A 71 -6.74 30.74 0.25
CA ASN A 71 -5.83 30.43 1.35
C ASN A 71 -4.35 30.38 0.94
N GLY A 72 -4.03 30.61 -0.34
CA GLY A 72 -2.69 30.59 -0.90
C GLY A 72 -2.19 29.20 -1.32
N THR A 73 -3.01 28.16 -1.17
CA THR A 73 -2.73 26.78 -1.60
C THR A 73 -3.65 26.42 -2.76
N PRO A 74 -3.13 25.91 -3.89
CA PRO A 74 -4.00 25.42 -4.94
C PRO A 74 -4.94 24.31 -4.46
N ASP A 75 -6.21 24.40 -4.85
CA ASP A 75 -7.26 23.42 -4.56
C ASP A 75 -6.83 22.00 -4.90
N SER A 76 -6.03 21.81 -5.96
CA SER A 76 -5.55 20.47 -6.32
C SER A 76 -4.64 19.86 -5.25
N ILE A 77 -3.83 20.66 -4.55
CA ILE A 77 -2.94 20.20 -3.48
C ILE A 77 -3.76 19.88 -2.24
N GLU A 78 -4.69 20.76 -1.86
CA GLU A 78 -5.61 20.51 -0.75
C GLU A 78 -6.41 19.23 -0.99
N ASN A 79 -6.96 19.05 -2.20
CA ASN A 79 -7.74 17.88 -2.56
C ASN A 79 -6.90 16.59 -2.61
N MET A 80 -5.61 16.66 -2.98
CA MET A 80 -4.70 15.51 -2.87
C MET A 80 -4.53 15.11 -1.40
N ALA A 81 -4.26 16.08 -0.53
CA ALA A 81 -4.10 15.86 0.90
C ALA A 81 -5.37 15.30 1.54
N ILE A 82 -6.55 15.83 1.20
CA ILE A 82 -7.86 15.33 1.64
C ILE A 82 -8.03 13.86 1.22
N GLN A 83 -7.74 13.52 -0.04
CA GLN A 83 -7.87 12.15 -0.53
C GLN A 83 -6.91 11.19 0.19
N LEU A 84 -5.66 11.61 0.45
CA LEU A 84 -4.66 10.81 1.18
C LEU A 84 -5.07 10.56 2.63
N GLN A 85 -5.55 11.58 3.35
CA GLN A 85 -6.04 11.42 4.72
C GLN A 85 -7.29 10.54 4.78
N ALA A 86 -8.24 10.75 3.87
CA ALA A 86 -9.43 9.91 3.75
C ALA A 86 -9.05 8.44 3.52
N ALA A 87 -8.11 8.19 2.61
CA ALA A 87 -7.60 6.87 2.31
C ALA A 87 -6.87 6.23 3.48
N GLN A 88 -5.98 6.95 4.17
CA GLN A 88 -5.32 6.43 5.38
C GLN A 88 -6.32 6.05 6.47
N ARG A 89 -7.33 6.90 6.73
CA ARG A 89 -8.37 6.61 7.72
C ARG A 89 -9.23 5.42 7.33
N PHE A 90 -9.56 5.27 6.04
CA PHE A 90 -10.32 4.12 5.57
C PHE A 90 -9.48 2.83 5.62
N TYR A 91 -8.28 2.82 5.04
CA TYR A 91 -7.42 1.64 4.96
C TYR A 91 -6.98 1.16 6.35
N SER A 92 -6.55 2.07 7.23
CA SER A 92 -6.12 1.69 8.57
C SER A 92 -7.26 1.57 9.57
N GLY A 93 -8.21 2.50 9.55
CA GLY A 93 -9.26 2.60 10.56
C GLY A 93 -10.44 1.67 10.30
N ALA A 94 -10.90 1.57 9.06
CA ALA A 94 -12.06 0.75 8.71
C ALA A 94 -11.66 -0.64 8.19
N LEU A 95 -10.64 -0.74 7.33
CA LEU A 95 -10.19 -2.00 6.72
C LEU A 95 -9.15 -2.76 7.58
N GLY A 96 -8.71 -2.17 8.70
CA GLY A 96 -7.83 -2.82 9.68
C GLY A 96 -6.39 -3.01 9.22
N LEU A 97 -5.92 -2.31 8.18
CA LEU A 97 -4.55 -2.42 7.73
C LEU A 97 -3.58 -1.63 8.64
N ARG A 98 -2.34 -2.11 8.76
CA ARG A 98 -1.27 -1.40 9.47
C ARG A 98 -0.78 -0.26 8.58
N SER A 99 -1.01 0.99 9.01
CA SER A 99 -0.45 2.19 8.39
C SER A 99 1.04 2.02 8.06
N PRO A 100 1.53 2.43 6.87
CA PRO A 100 2.92 2.27 6.45
C PRO A 100 3.93 2.73 7.51
N LEU A 101 3.74 3.91 8.11
CA LEU A 101 4.65 4.45 9.13
C LEU A 101 4.64 3.64 10.46
N ARG A 102 3.65 2.78 10.67
CA ARG A 102 3.59 1.86 11.82
C ARG A 102 4.14 0.47 11.51
N GLN A 103 4.62 0.23 10.30
CA GLN A 103 5.19 -1.06 9.93
C GLN A 103 6.69 -1.09 10.24
N LYS A 104 7.16 -2.18 10.87
CA LYS A 104 8.55 -2.32 11.33
C LYS A 104 9.58 -2.05 10.24
N VAL A 105 9.30 -2.50 9.01
CA VAL A 105 10.19 -2.31 7.85
C VAL A 105 10.42 -0.83 7.54
N PHE A 106 9.46 0.05 7.84
CA PHE A 106 9.54 1.49 7.56
C PHE A 106 9.80 2.35 8.80
N ALA A 107 10.24 1.77 9.93
CA ALA A 107 10.41 2.50 11.19
C ALA A 107 11.41 3.69 11.13
N ASN A 108 12.24 3.77 10.10
CA ASN A 108 13.14 4.91 9.86
C ASN A 108 12.52 6.05 9.02
N ALA A 109 11.28 5.89 8.55
CA ALA A 109 10.51 6.95 7.90
C ALA A 109 9.74 7.74 8.95
N GLY A 110 9.97 9.06 9.01
CA GLY A 110 9.21 9.96 9.88
C GLY A 110 7.90 10.46 9.26
N GLN A 111 7.79 10.38 7.93
CA GLN A 111 6.69 10.96 7.16
C GLN A 111 6.55 10.27 5.79
N ILE A 112 5.49 10.64 5.06
CA ILE A 112 5.28 10.28 3.66
C ILE A 112 5.41 11.55 2.82
N ASN A 113 6.42 11.59 1.94
CA ASN A 113 6.62 12.67 1.00
C ASN A 113 5.88 12.39 -0.31
N ILE A 114 5.14 13.38 -0.79
CA ILE A 114 4.48 13.36 -2.08
C ILE A 114 5.14 14.42 -2.94
N TYR A 115 5.77 14.00 -4.03
CA TYR A 115 6.34 14.91 -5.01
C TYR A 115 5.36 15.07 -6.17
N VAL A 116 4.83 16.28 -6.35
CA VAL A 116 3.97 16.59 -7.49
C VAL A 116 4.84 17.03 -8.65
N LEU A 117 5.07 16.13 -9.62
CA LEU A 117 6.06 16.27 -10.68
C LEU A 117 5.43 16.02 -12.04
N ARG A 118 5.92 16.67 -13.10
CA ARG A 118 5.54 16.30 -14.46
C ARG A 118 6.13 14.93 -14.79
N LYS A 119 5.27 13.99 -15.21
CA LYS A 119 5.66 12.64 -15.62
C LYS A 119 5.43 12.46 -17.12
N ASP A 120 6.36 11.78 -17.78
CA ASP A 120 6.19 11.43 -19.19
C ASP A 120 5.30 10.18 -19.38
N ARG A 121 5.11 9.37 -18.33
CA ARG A 121 4.27 8.16 -18.32
C ARG A 121 3.64 7.91 -16.96
N GLY A 122 2.40 7.43 -16.99
CA GLY A 122 1.60 7.12 -15.80
C GLY A 122 1.22 8.38 -15.02
N LYS A 123 0.34 8.24 -14.04
CA LYS A 123 -0.14 9.37 -13.22
C LYS A 123 0.43 9.39 -11.81
N GLY A 124 1.04 8.29 -11.37
CA GLY A 124 1.68 8.20 -10.06
C GLY A 124 2.78 7.16 -10.03
N ALA A 125 3.46 7.08 -8.89
CA ALA A 125 4.33 5.98 -8.52
C ALA A 125 4.55 5.96 -7.00
N ALA A 126 4.58 4.78 -6.41
CA ALA A 126 4.97 4.55 -5.03
C ALA A 126 6.32 3.83 -4.93
N PHE A 127 7.12 4.20 -3.94
CA PHE A 127 8.44 3.61 -3.70
C PHE A 127 8.46 2.82 -2.39
N ASP A 128 9.14 1.69 -2.38
CA ASP A 128 9.22 0.75 -1.25
C ASP A 128 10.46 0.96 -0.36
N LYS A 129 11.30 1.96 -0.67
CA LYS A 129 12.49 2.28 0.10
C LYS A 129 12.33 3.59 0.86
N VAL A 130 12.78 3.57 2.12
CA VAL A 130 12.92 4.77 2.93
C VAL A 130 14.14 5.53 2.46
N SER A 131 13.99 6.81 2.14
CA SER A 131 15.13 7.62 1.74
C SER A 131 14.98 9.08 2.10
N ARG A 132 16.12 9.76 2.09
CA ARG A 132 16.31 11.19 2.22
C ARG A 132 16.57 11.76 0.84
N GLU A 133 15.62 12.52 0.33
CA GLU A 133 15.75 13.20 -0.95
C GLU A 133 16.46 14.55 -0.80
N ARG A 134 17.08 15.00 -1.89
CA ARG A 134 17.74 16.30 -1.99
C ARG A 134 17.18 17.04 -3.20
N MET A 135 16.90 18.33 -3.05
CA MET A 135 16.48 19.23 -4.13
C MET A 135 17.69 19.84 -4.85
N ALA A 136 17.44 20.47 -6.01
CA ALA A 136 18.46 21.10 -6.85
C ALA A 136 19.22 22.24 -6.16
N ASP A 137 18.60 22.94 -5.21
CA ASP A 137 19.21 24.01 -4.42
C ASP A 137 20.09 23.48 -3.26
N GLY A 138 20.16 22.16 -3.08
CA GLY A 138 20.89 21.53 -1.99
C GLY A 138 20.05 21.21 -0.76
N THR A 139 18.79 21.65 -0.70
CA THR A 139 17.88 21.37 0.41
C THR A 139 17.68 19.87 0.56
N THR A 140 17.87 19.37 1.78
CA THR A 140 17.78 17.94 2.10
C THR A 140 16.56 17.68 2.98
N LEU A 141 15.68 16.79 2.53
CA LEU A 141 14.43 16.47 3.22
C LEU A 141 14.60 15.39 4.29
N PRO A 142 13.67 15.26 5.26
CA PRO A 142 13.68 14.15 6.21
C PRO A 142 13.60 12.77 5.52
N CYS A 143 14.03 11.73 6.25
CA CYS A 143 13.87 10.34 5.81
C CYS A 143 12.38 9.99 5.76
N ALA A 144 11.90 9.59 4.58
CA ALA A 144 10.48 9.40 4.34
C ALA A 144 10.20 8.20 3.43
N LEU A 145 8.96 7.73 3.47
CA LEU A 145 8.36 7.01 2.35
C LEU A 145 7.99 8.03 1.27
N LYS A 146 7.83 7.57 0.03
CA LYS A 146 7.71 8.49 -1.10
C LYS A 146 6.65 8.04 -2.10
N LEU A 147 5.89 9.02 -2.57
CA LEU A 147 5.00 8.95 -3.71
C LEU A 147 5.38 10.04 -4.72
N ILE A 148 5.14 9.76 -5.99
CA ILE A 148 5.07 10.80 -7.03
C ILE A 148 3.63 10.83 -7.54
N VAL A 149 3.10 12.04 -7.74
CA VAL A 149 1.81 12.27 -8.40
C VAL A 149 2.05 13.24 -9.57
N ASP A 150 1.46 12.95 -10.73
CA ASP A 150 1.63 13.81 -11.91
C ASP A 150 0.97 15.18 -11.72
N THR A 151 1.59 16.24 -12.22
CA THR A 151 1.08 17.63 -12.14
C THR A 151 -0.28 17.84 -12.81
N SER A 152 -0.70 16.94 -13.72
CA SER A 152 -2.02 16.99 -14.36
C SER A 152 -3.15 16.35 -13.52
N VAL A 153 -2.82 15.66 -12.43
CA VAL A 153 -3.81 14.96 -11.61
C VAL A 153 -4.75 15.96 -10.94
N ASN A 154 -6.04 15.85 -11.27
CA ASN A 154 -7.13 16.48 -10.54
C ASN A 154 -7.78 15.44 -9.60
N PRO A 155 -7.61 15.54 -8.26
CA PRO A 155 -8.12 14.56 -7.31
C PRO A 155 -9.64 14.41 -7.30
N LEU A 156 -10.39 15.44 -7.72
CA LEU A 156 -11.86 15.40 -7.84
C LEU A 156 -12.33 14.31 -8.82
N ARG A 157 -11.48 13.98 -9.80
CA ARG A 157 -11.80 13.06 -10.91
C ARG A 157 -10.83 11.89 -11.00
N ASN A 158 -9.76 11.89 -10.21
CA ASN A 158 -8.70 10.91 -10.28
C ASN A 158 -8.25 10.48 -8.88
N VAL A 159 -8.21 9.17 -8.70
CA VAL A 159 -7.97 8.49 -7.43
C VAL A 159 -6.51 8.09 -7.24
N THR A 160 -5.62 8.59 -8.10
CA THR A 160 -4.18 8.29 -8.07
C THR A 160 -3.55 8.49 -6.68
N PRO A 161 -3.78 9.59 -5.93
CA PRO A 161 -3.21 9.71 -4.58
C PRO A 161 -3.57 8.54 -3.66
N ALA A 162 -4.85 8.14 -3.61
CA ALA A 162 -5.29 6.98 -2.82
C ALA A 162 -4.75 5.64 -3.35
N HIS A 163 -4.57 5.51 -4.67
CA HIS A 163 -4.00 4.34 -5.33
C HIS A 163 -2.53 4.14 -4.93
N GLU A 164 -1.71 5.16 -5.12
CA GLU A 164 -0.28 5.10 -4.83
C GLU A 164 -0.03 4.93 -3.32
N LEU A 165 -0.86 5.55 -2.47
CA LEU A 165 -0.81 5.30 -1.03
C LEU A 165 -1.05 3.83 -0.69
N PHE A 166 -1.97 3.15 -1.38
CA PHE A 166 -2.25 1.73 -1.12
C PHE A 166 -1.05 0.83 -1.43
N HIS A 167 -0.24 1.17 -2.44
CA HIS A 167 1.01 0.43 -2.68
C HIS A 167 1.98 0.49 -1.50
N LEU A 168 2.06 1.60 -0.76
CA LEU A 168 2.90 1.66 0.45
C LEU A 168 2.41 0.68 1.53
N TYR A 169 1.10 0.45 1.63
CA TYR A 169 0.58 -0.61 2.51
C TYR A 169 1.06 -1.98 2.00
N GLN A 170 0.91 -2.27 0.71
CA GLN A 170 1.34 -3.54 0.11
C GLN A 170 2.82 -3.85 0.35
N TYR A 171 3.70 -2.87 0.12
CA TYR A 171 5.14 -3.01 0.31
C TYR A 171 5.54 -3.27 1.76
N GLY A 172 4.79 -2.75 2.72
CA GLY A 172 5.08 -2.98 4.13
C GLY A 172 4.79 -4.41 4.60
N TYR A 173 3.80 -5.07 3.97
CA TYR A 173 3.33 -6.38 4.39
C TYR A 173 4.12 -7.54 3.79
N GLY A 174 4.88 -7.35 2.70
CA GLY A 174 5.69 -8.44 2.17
C GLY A 174 6.46 -8.11 0.92
N VAL A 175 7.27 -9.07 0.48
CA VAL A 175 8.22 -8.96 -0.64
C VAL A 175 7.58 -9.16 -2.02
N PHE A 176 6.25 -9.14 -2.10
CA PHE A 176 5.50 -9.52 -3.29
C PHE A 176 5.27 -8.31 -4.22
N LYS A 177 5.74 -8.41 -5.47
CA LYS A 177 5.54 -7.37 -6.50
C LYS A 177 4.91 -7.88 -7.80
N GLN A 178 4.06 -8.90 -7.69
CA GLN A 178 3.24 -9.36 -8.82
C GLN A 178 2.23 -8.28 -9.23
N ARG A 179 2.14 -7.98 -10.53
CA ARG A 179 1.34 -6.87 -11.05
C ARG A 179 -0.15 -7.04 -10.78
N TRP A 180 -0.68 -8.26 -10.91
CA TRP A 180 -2.08 -8.56 -10.66
C TRP A 180 -2.47 -8.38 -9.18
N TYR A 181 -1.51 -8.56 -8.25
CA TYR A 181 -1.68 -8.25 -6.83
C TYR A 181 -1.56 -6.74 -6.58
N LEU A 182 -0.46 -6.10 -7.00
CA LEU A 182 -0.23 -4.68 -6.74
C LEU A 182 -1.32 -3.82 -7.40
N GLU A 183 -1.34 -3.80 -8.73
CA GLU A 183 -2.22 -2.94 -9.52
C GLU A 183 -3.68 -3.38 -9.43
N GLY A 184 -3.92 -4.70 -9.43
CA GLY A 184 -5.28 -5.25 -9.39
C GLY A 184 -5.99 -4.96 -8.07
N MET A 185 -5.30 -5.13 -6.93
CA MET A 185 -5.90 -4.77 -5.64
C MET A 185 -6.02 -3.27 -5.49
N ALA A 186 -5.01 -2.48 -5.87
CA ALA A 186 -5.09 -1.02 -5.81
C ALA A 186 -6.29 -0.52 -6.63
N ARG A 187 -6.51 -1.08 -7.82
CA ARG A 187 -7.68 -0.81 -8.68
C ARG A 187 -9.01 -1.22 -8.04
N TRP A 188 -9.06 -2.34 -7.32
CA TRP A 188 -10.24 -2.73 -6.55
C TRP A 188 -10.51 -1.75 -5.39
N LEU A 189 -9.47 -1.32 -4.69
CA LEU A 189 -9.56 -0.37 -3.57
C LEU A 189 -9.98 1.05 -3.99
N GLU A 190 -9.92 1.37 -5.28
CA GLU A 190 -10.44 2.62 -5.81
C GLU A 190 -11.98 2.67 -5.83
N MET A 191 -12.68 1.53 -5.70
CA MET A 191 -14.15 1.46 -5.84
C MET A 191 -14.90 2.47 -4.95
N PRO A 192 -14.58 2.62 -3.64
CA PRO A 192 -15.32 3.56 -2.78
C PRO A 192 -15.20 5.03 -3.20
N TYR A 193 -14.17 5.38 -3.97
CA TYR A 193 -13.92 6.74 -4.46
C TYR A 193 -14.51 7.00 -5.86
N ARG A 194 -15.17 5.99 -6.46
CA ARG A 194 -15.69 6.04 -7.83
C ARG A 194 -17.20 5.92 -7.88
N ASP A 195 -17.76 6.64 -8.85
CA ASP A 195 -19.15 6.50 -9.24
C ASP A 195 -19.43 5.06 -9.69
N SER A 196 -20.50 4.46 -9.15
CA SER A 196 -20.90 3.07 -9.41
C SER A 196 -21.26 2.80 -10.88
N SER A 197 -21.53 3.85 -11.68
CA SER A 197 -21.90 3.77 -13.09
C SER A 197 -20.77 3.37 -14.05
N LYS A 198 -19.53 3.29 -13.56
CA LYS A 198 -18.36 2.81 -14.33
C LYS A 198 -17.80 1.53 -13.72
N GLY A 199 -18.56 0.43 -13.80
CA GLY A 199 -18.26 -0.79 -13.06
C GLY A 199 -18.33 -2.08 -13.87
N MET A 200 -17.15 -2.58 -14.29
CA MET A 200 -16.74 -4.00 -14.27
C MET A 200 -17.77 -5.04 -14.74
N ALA A 201 -18.51 -4.72 -15.80
CA ALA A 201 -19.44 -5.62 -16.47
C ALA A 201 -18.69 -6.40 -17.56
N ALA A 202 -18.22 -7.58 -17.21
CA ALA A 202 -17.93 -8.65 -18.16
C ALA A 202 -18.33 -9.99 -17.49
N ALA A 203 -18.54 -11.02 -18.31
CA ALA A 203 -18.98 -12.37 -17.93
C ALA A 203 -18.39 -12.86 -16.60
N ALA A 204 -19.14 -13.69 -15.86
CA ALA A 204 -18.77 -14.18 -14.52
C ALA A 204 -17.28 -14.58 -14.48
N PRO A 205 -16.41 -13.73 -13.91
CA PRO A 205 -14.97 -13.94 -13.99
C PRO A 205 -14.60 -15.19 -13.20
N SER A 206 -13.54 -15.85 -13.63
CA SER A 206 -12.98 -16.97 -12.89
C SER A 206 -12.67 -16.54 -11.45
N LEU A 207 -13.05 -17.36 -10.48
CA LEU A 207 -12.61 -17.20 -9.09
C LEU A 207 -11.35 -18.02 -8.81
N ASN A 208 -10.73 -18.59 -9.85
CA ASN A 208 -9.47 -19.30 -9.74
C ASN A 208 -8.32 -18.28 -9.77
N CYS A 209 -7.63 -18.14 -8.64
CA CYS A 209 -6.57 -17.15 -8.44
C CYS A 209 -5.42 -17.22 -9.48
N PRO A 210 -4.89 -18.42 -9.84
CA PRO A 210 -3.82 -18.55 -10.83
C PRO A 210 -4.14 -17.99 -12.22
N ASP A 211 -5.43 -17.91 -12.61
CA ASP A 211 -5.85 -17.41 -13.93
C ASP A 211 -5.44 -15.94 -14.15
N TYR A 212 -5.18 -15.21 -13.06
CA TYR A 212 -4.85 -13.78 -13.10
C TYR A 212 -3.35 -13.49 -12.96
N ALA A 213 -2.47 -14.50 -12.89
CA ALA A 213 -1.04 -14.31 -12.64
C ALA A 213 -0.34 -13.34 -13.62
N ASN A 214 -0.82 -13.27 -14.87
CA ASN A 214 -0.28 -12.40 -15.92
C ASN A 214 -1.03 -11.06 -16.07
N ALA A 215 -2.08 -10.83 -15.28
CA ALA A 215 -2.91 -9.63 -15.36
C ALA A 215 -2.26 -8.43 -14.64
N SER A 216 -2.91 -7.27 -14.76
CA SER A 216 -2.58 -6.06 -13.99
C SER A 216 -3.86 -5.42 -13.45
N TYR A 217 -4.30 -4.28 -14.01
CA TYR A 217 -5.55 -3.63 -13.60
C TYR A 217 -6.78 -4.51 -13.79
N ASP A 218 -6.80 -5.36 -14.81
CA ASP A 218 -7.93 -6.27 -15.08
C ASP A 218 -8.15 -7.29 -13.95
N ALA A 219 -7.13 -7.57 -13.14
CA ALA A 219 -7.27 -8.42 -11.96
C ALA A 219 -8.15 -7.81 -10.86
N ALA A 220 -8.50 -6.52 -10.94
CA ALA A 220 -9.46 -5.92 -10.02
C ALA A 220 -10.79 -6.68 -9.99
N ILE A 221 -11.20 -7.26 -11.13
CA ILE A 221 -12.45 -8.03 -11.22
C ILE A 221 -12.39 -9.32 -10.41
N PHE A 222 -11.24 -9.99 -10.40
CA PHE A 222 -10.99 -11.13 -9.55
C PHE A 222 -11.09 -10.73 -8.08
N TRP A 223 -10.31 -9.73 -7.66
CA TRP A 223 -10.27 -9.29 -6.27
C TRP A 223 -11.63 -8.88 -5.74
N HIS A 224 -12.37 -8.07 -6.52
CA HIS A 224 -13.72 -7.65 -6.16
C HIS A 224 -14.68 -8.83 -5.99
N ARG A 225 -14.73 -9.74 -6.98
CA ARG A 225 -15.69 -10.85 -6.97
C ARG A 225 -15.34 -11.91 -5.95
N TYR A 226 -14.06 -12.23 -5.79
CA TYR A 226 -13.58 -13.15 -4.76
C TYR A 226 -13.92 -12.62 -3.38
N ALA A 227 -13.56 -11.36 -3.10
CA ALA A 227 -13.84 -10.71 -1.83
C ALA A 227 -15.35 -10.69 -1.53
N GLN A 228 -16.16 -10.23 -2.50
CA GLN A 228 -17.62 -10.18 -2.37
C GLN A 228 -18.25 -11.56 -2.14
N ARG A 229 -17.68 -12.63 -2.71
CA ARG A 229 -18.22 -13.97 -2.59
C ARG A 229 -18.04 -14.57 -1.18
N TYR A 230 -16.92 -14.25 -0.54
CA TYR A 230 -16.45 -14.98 0.66
C TYR A 230 -16.36 -14.11 1.92
N PHE A 231 -16.41 -12.78 1.79
CA PHE A 231 -16.19 -11.86 2.91
C PHE A 231 -17.28 -10.79 2.96
N ALA A 232 -17.55 -10.33 4.18
CA ALA A 232 -18.51 -9.26 4.42
C ALA A 232 -18.03 -7.92 3.80
N PRO A 233 -18.97 -7.04 3.38
CA PRO A 233 -18.63 -5.66 3.07
C PRO A 233 -18.10 -4.94 4.32
N VAL A 234 -17.29 -3.89 4.10
CA VAL A 234 -16.92 -2.93 5.15
C VAL A 234 -17.48 -1.58 4.77
N ASP A 235 -18.29 -1.01 5.66
CA ASP A 235 -18.88 0.31 5.46
C ASP A 235 -17.82 1.41 5.56
N VAL A 236 -18.01 2.46 4.77
CA VAL A 236 -17.32 3.73 4.97
C VAL A 236 -17.94 4.41 6.20
N PRO A 237 -17.17 4.62 7.28
CA PRO A 237 -17.67 5.24 8.50
C PRO A 237 -18.35 6.60 8.24
N ALA A 238 -19.38 6.94 9.01
CA ALA A 238 -20.16 8.16 8.81
C ALA A 238 -19.29 9.44 8.73
N GLY A 239 -18.28 9.56 9.60
CA GLY A 239 -17.36 10.69 9.57
C GLY A 239 -16.50 10.76 8.29
N LEU A 240 -16.21 9.63 7.64
CA LEU A 240 -15.53 9.61 6.35
C LEU A 240 -16.48 9.93 5.19
N ARG A 241 -17.75 9.50 5.27
CA ARG A 241 -18.78 9.82 4.24
C ARG A 241 -19.09 11.31 4.15
N GLN A 242 -18.85 12.06 5.22
CA GLN A 242 -19.04 13.52 5.27
C GLN A 242 -17.83 14.30 4.74
N LEU A 243 -16.70 13.63 4.45
CA LEU A 243 -15.54 14.33 3.90
C LEU A 243 -15.83 14.77 2.47
N THR A 244 -15.63 16.06 2.22
CA THR A 244 -15.74 16.67 0.91
C THR A 244 -14.40 17.21 0.44
N TYR A 245 -14.25 17.31 -0.87
CA TYR A 245 -13.23 18.12 -1.50
C TYR A 245 -13.55 19.62 -1.34
N THR A 246 -12.64 20.49 -1.79
CA THR A 246 -12.80 21.95 -1.71
C THR A 246 -13.99 22.46 -2.53
N ASP A 247 -14.44 21.73 -3.56
CA ASP A 247 -15.66 22.04 -4.33
C ASP A 247 -16.97 21.54 -3.68
N GLY A 248 -16.89 20.95 -2.49
CA GLY A 248 -18.01 20.36 -1.77
C GLY A 248 -18.45 18.97 -2.26
N SER A 249 -17.83 18.42 -3.31
CA SER A 249 -18.12 17.07 -3.77
C SER A 249 -17.59 16.02 -2.78
N PRO A 250 -18.27 14.87 -2.61
CA PRO A 250 -17.86 13.87 -1.64
C PRO A 250 -16.57 13.14 -2.07
N VAL A 251 -15.69 12.87 -1.11
CA VAL A 251 -14.48 12.08 -1.35
C VAL A 251 -14.82 10.61 -1.61
N PHE A 252 -15.71 10.05 -0.78
CA PHE A 252 -16.25 8.71 -0.97
C PHE A 252 -17.58 8.77 -1.72
N LYS A 253 -17.63 8.10 -2.87
CA LYS A 253 -18.79 8.04 -3.76
C LYS A 253 -19.66 6.81 -3.52
N GLN A 254 -19.17 5.86 -2.72
CA GLN A 254 -19.90 4.68 -2.29
C GLN A 254 -19.89 4.58 -0.77
N SER A 255 -20.91 3.92 -0.20
CA SER A 255 -21.06 3.77 1.24
C SER A 255 -20.27 2.61 1.85
N ALA A 256 -19.70 1.72 1.03
CA ALA A 256 -18.99 0.53 1.49
C ALA A 256 -18.01 0.00 0.43
N LEU A 257 -17.06 -0.82 0.87
CA LEU A 257 -16.25 -1.69 0.01
C LEU A 257 -16.79 -3.12 0.09
N PRO A 258 -17.42 -3.66 -0.96
CA PRO A 258 -17.87 -5.05 -0.99
C PRO A 258 -16.71 -6.02 -0.79
N GLY A 259 -16.85 -6.94 0.17
CA GLY A 259 -15.80 -7.90 0.53
C GLY A 259 -14.60 -7.30 1.31
N GLY A 260 -14.69 -6.05 1.76
CA GLY A 260 -13.59 -5.35 2.43
C GLY A 260 -13.03 -6.08 3.66
N ALA A 261 -13.82 -6.94 4.31
CA ALA A 261 -13.38 -7.73 5.47
C ALA A 261 -12.28 -8.75 5.13
N MET A 262 -12.02 -9.00 3.84
CA MET A 262 -10.90 -9.81 3.36
C MET A 262 -9.53 -9.18 3.68
N LEU A 263 -9.42 -7.85 3.70
CA LEU A 263 -8.13 -7.15 3.61
C LEU A 263 -7.19 -7.43 4.79
N ALA A 264 -7.61 -7.16 6.03
CA ALA A 264 -6.78 -7.40 7.20
C ALA A 264 -6.28 -8.86 7.31
N PRO A 265 -7.13 -9.90 7.29
CA PRO A 265 -6.65 -11.28 7.41
C PRO A 265 -5.78 -11.70 6.23
N PHE A 266 -6.09 -11.25 5.01
CA PHE A 266 -5.27 -11.57 3.83
C PHE A 266 -3.88 -10.95 3.90
N PHE A 267 -3.78 -9.67 4.25
CA PHE A 267 -2.49 -9.00 4.39
C PHE A 267 -1.66 -9.61 5.53
N ASP A 268 -2.28 -10.00 6.64
CA ASP A 268 -1.58 -10.75 7.71
C ASP A 268 -1.09 -12.13 7.24
N SER A 269 -1.86 -12.80 6.37
CA SER A 269 -1.46 -14.05 5.72
C SER A 269 -0.21 -13.83 4.83
N LEU A 270 -0.22 -12.80 3.99
CA LEU A 270 0.92 -12.40 3.16
C LEU A 270 2.16 -12.08 4.00
N PHE A 271 1.99 -11.39 5.12
CA PHE A 271 3.11 -11.07 6.02
C PHE A 271 3.74 -12.31 6.66
N ARG A 272 2.93 -13.31 7.01
CA ARG A 272 3.46 -14.60 7.49
C ARG A 272 4.18 -15.35 6.37
N ALA A 273 3.59 -15.45 5.19
CA ALA A 273 4.20 -16.12 4.04
C ALA A 273 5.52 -15.45 3.64
N SER A 274 5.56 -14.12 3.57
CA SER A 274 6.77 -13.37 3.22
C SER A 274 7.90 -13.58 4.23
N GLN A 275 7.60 -13.69 5.52
CA GLN A 275 8.59 -14.03 6.55
C GLN A 275 9.13 -15.44 6.38
N GLN A 276 8.26 -16.42 6.13
CA GLN A 276 8.67 -17.81 5.93
C GLN A 276 9.58 -17.94 4.71
N ILE A 277 9.21 -17.32 3.59
CA ILE A 277 10.02 -17.28 2.36
C ILE A 277 11.38 -16.64 2.65
N SER A 278 11.41 -15.50 3.35
CA SER A 278 12.66 -14.82 3.73
C SER A 278 13.56 -15.70 4.62
N GLN A 279 12.98 -16.45 5.55
CA GLN A 279 13.71 -17.41 6.41
C GLN A 279 14.27 -18.58 5.61
N GLN A 280 13.46 -19.18 4.73
CA GLN A 280 13.87 -20.31 3.90
C GLN A 280 15.00 -19.94 2.93
N GLN A 281 14.91 -18.75 2.33
CA GLN A 281 15.91 -18.25 1.39
C GLN A 281 17.10 -17.58 2.09
N GLN A 282 17.04 -17.39 3.41
CA GLN A 282 18.04 -16.67 4.19
C GLN A 282 18.30 -15.24 3.68
N VAL A 283 17.28 -14.60 3.11
CA VAL A 283 17.34 -13.22 2.60
C VAL A 283 16.49 -12.35 3.51
N ALA A 284 17.09 -11.30 4.10
CA ALA A 284 16.31 -10.36 4.88
C ALA A 284 15.30 -9.61 4.00
N ASN A 285 14.14 -9.24 4.55
CA ASN A 285 13.09 -8.49 3.85
C ASN A 285 13.61 -7.25 3.10
N THR A 286 14.64 -6.59 3.61
CA THR A 286 15.23 -5.39 2.99
C THR A 286 16.22 -5.65 1.84
N GLN A 287 16.62 -6.91 1.65
CA GLN A 287 17.64 -7.32 0.67
C GLN A 287 17.04 -7.94 -0.60
N TRP A 288 15.71 -8.07 -0.68
CA TRP A 288 15.03 -8.54 -1.87
C TRP A 288 15.16 -7.51 -3.01
N THR A 289 15.81 -7.91 -4.10
CA THR A 289 15.87 -7.07 -5.32
C THR A 289 14.51 -7.04 -6.03
N GLU A 290 14.23 -5.98 -6.79
CA GLU A 290 13.03 -5.89 -7.64
C GLU A 290 12.80 -7.14 -8.48
N LYS A 291 13.87 -7.69 -9.09
CA LYS A 291 13.79 -8.90 -9.90
C LYS A 291 13.30 -10.10 -9.09
N MET A 292 13.79 -10.27 -7.86
CA MET A 292 13.35 -11.35 -6.97
C MET A 292 11.90 -11.15 -6.52
N GLN A 293 11.55 -9.92 -6.15
CA GLN A 293 10.19 -9.56 -5.72
C GLN A 293 9.13 -9.78 -6.82
N ARG A 294 9.57 -9.76 -8.08
CA ARG A 294 8.74 -10.00 -9.27
C ARG A 294 8.78 -11.46 -9.76
N SER A 295 9.40 -12.37 -9.02
CA SER A 295 9.44 -13.80 -9.38
C SER A 295 8.03 -14.37 -9.59
N PRO A 296 7.72 -15.00 -10.74
CA PRO A 296 6.39 -15.55 -11.01
C PRO A 296 5.89 -16.56 -9.97
N GLN A 297 6.81 -17.26 -9.29
CA GLN A 297 6.50 -18.20 -8.21
C GLN A 297 5.62 -17.56 -7.13
N PHE A 298 5.82 -16.26 -6.86
CA PHE A 298 5.05 -15.54 -5.85
C PHE A 298 3.56 -15.42 -6.17
N SER A 299 3.13 -15.63 -7.42
CA SER A 299 1.70 -15.72 -7.70
C SER A 299 1.06 -16.90 -6.96
N GLN A 300 1.74 -18.05 -6.89
CA GLN A 300 1.24 -19.21 -6.14
C GLN A 300 1.22 -18.89 -4.63
N ASP A 301 2.29 -18.32 -4.08
CA ASP A 301 2.35 -17.97 -2.66
C ASP A 301 1.24 -16.99 -2.24
N ILE A 302 0.91 -16.03 -3.12
CA ILE A 302 -0.21 -15.09 -2.91
C ILE A 302 -1.55 -15.84 -2.94
N CYS A 303 -1.75 -16.77 -3.89
CA CYS A 303 -2.96 -17.57 -3.97
C CYS A 303 -3.14 -18.50 -2.77
N ASP A 304 -2.05 -19.08 -2.25
CA ASP A 304 -2.07 -19.92 -1.05
C ASP A 304 -2.42 -19.08 0.19
N ALA A 305 -1.83 -17.89 0.31
CA ALA A 305 -2.15 -16.95 1.39
C ALA A 305 -3.63 -16.52 1.38
N LEU A 306 -4.22 -16.34 0.19
CA LEU A 306 -5.65 -16.02 0.01
C LEU A 306 -6.54 -17.23 0.34
N SER A 307 -6.15 -18.43 -0.09
CA SER A 307 -6.91 -19.65 0.19
C SER A 307 -6.94 -19.96 1.67
N ALA A 308 -5.82 -19.72 2.39
CA ALA A 308 -5.69 -19.97 3.82
C ALA A 308 -6.66 -19.14 4.70
N ILE A 309 -7.13 -17.99 4.22
CA ILE A 309 -8.07 -17.12 4.96
C ILE A 309 -9.49 -17.19 4.42
N THR A 310 -9.72 -17.98 3.38
CA THR A 310 -11.04 -18.10 2.75
C THR A 310 -11.93 -19.04 3.57
N PRO A 311 -13.11 -18.57 4.03
CA PRO A 311 -14.03 -19.42 4.77
C PRO A 311 -14.42 -20.64 3.95
N GLN A 312 -14.30 -21.83 4.54
CA GLN A 312 -14.84 -23.03 3.91
C GLN A 312 -16.36 -22.95 3.90
N ARG A 313 -16.99 -23.24 2.75
CA ARG A 313 -18.45 -23.35 2.68
C ARG A 313 -18.89 -24.51 3.56
N GLY A 314 -19.48 -24.21 4.72
CA GLY A 314 -19.98 -25.23 5.65
C GLY A 314 -20.29 -24.74 7.06
N ALA A 315 -19.71 -23.63 7.52
CA ALA A 315 -20.10 -23.00 8.80
C ALA A 315 -21.14 -21.89 8.57
N ALA A 316 -22.20 -22.19 7.83
CA ALA A 316 -23.42 -21.43 7.97
C ALA A 316 -23.99 -21.77 9.35
N ALA A 317 -24.19 -20.75 10.17
CA ALA A 317 -24.90 -20.87 11.44
C ALA A 317 -26.14 -21.76 11.28
N ARG A 318 -26.18 -22.83 12.07
CA ARG A 318 -27.45 -23.39 12.54
C ARG A 318 -27.88 -22.59 13.76
#